data_AF-A0A2R6DD69-F1
#
_entry.id   AF-A0A2R6DD69-F1
#
_cell.length_a   1.000
_cell.length_b   1.000
_cell.length_c   1.000
_cell.angle_alpha   90.00
_cell.angle_beta   90.00
_cell.angle_gamma   90.00
#
_symmetry.space_group_name_H-M   'P 1'
#
loop_
_entity.id
_entity.type
_entity.pdbx_description
1 polymer ?
#
loop_
_entity_poly.entity_id
_entity_poly.type
_entity_poly.pdbx_seq_one_letter_code
_entity_poly.pdbx_strand_id
1 'polypeptide(L)'
;MNFADDERAQSVVIGSLLVFTILVLSFSAYQAVSVPNQNLQVESEHYQDVESQFSQVRSNIINAIGSNETRSTAIDLGARYPSRVIALNPPPAAGRLETTDPGNVFVSEGG
;
A
#
# COMPACT_ATOMS: atom_id res chain seq x y z
N MET A 1 -56.72 12.21 28.84
CA MET A 1 -55.69 11.40 28.15
C MET A 1 -54.36 11.80 28.77
N ASN A 2 -53.74 10.91 29.57
CA ASN A 2 -52.48 11.21 30.23
C ASN A 2 -51.33 10.88 29.29
N PHE A 3 -50.55 11.89 28.92
CA PHE A 3 -49.35 11.79 28.07
C PHE A 3 -48.10 11.27 28.82
N ALA A 4 -48.26 10.64 29.99
CA ALA A 4 -47.15 10.27 30.86
C ALA A 4 -46.46 8.94 30.48
N ASP A 5 -46.77 8.36 29.32
CA ASP A 5 -46.20 7.08 28.86
C ASP A 5 -45.21 7.23 27.69
N ASP A 6 -45.02 8.44 27.14
CA ASP A 6 -44.30 8.66 25.87
C ASP A 6 -42.79 8.98 26.05
N GLU A 7 -42.34 9.39 27.24
CA GLU A 7 -40.93 9.75 27.51
C GLU A 7 -40.01 8.51 27.69
N ARG A 8 -40.57 7.33 27.99
CA ARG A 8 -39.79 6.09 28.13
C ARG A 8 -39.23 5.61 26.79
N ALA A 9 -39.98 5.79 25.71
CA ALA A 9 -39.51 5.49 24.36
C ALA A 9 -38.33 6.40 23.95
N GLN A 10 -38.33 7.66 24.41
CA GLN A 10 -37.27 8.62 24.11
C GLN A 10 -35.91 8.20 24.68
N SER A 11 -35.87 7.63 25.89
CA SER A 11 -34.62 7.16 26.51
C SER A 11 -33.99 5.99 25.74
N VAL A 12 -34.83 5.09 25.21
CA VAL A 12 -34.36 3.97 24.35
C VAL A 12 -33.83 4.50 23.02
N VAL A 13 -34.51 5.47 22.40
CA VAL A 13 -34.07 6.10 21.15
C VAL A 13 -32.73 6.80 21.34
N ILE A 14 -32.59 7.64 22.37
CA ILE A 14 -31.34 8.35 22.67
C ILE A 14 -30.21 7.35 22.97
N GLY A 15 -30.48 6.31 23.75
CA GLY A 15 -29.50 5.25 24.04
C GLY A 15 -29.04 4.52 22.78
N SER A 16 -29.97 4.16 21.90
CA SER A 16 -29.66 3.51 20.62
C SER A 16 -28.85 4.40 19.69
N LEU A 17 -29.18 5.69 19.60
CA LEU A 17 -28.45 6.68 18.82
C LEU A 17 -27.02 6.83 19.34
N LEU A 18 -26.85 6.87 20.66
CA LEU A 18 -25.54 7.03 21.29
C LEU A 18 -24.66 5.81 21.01
N VAL A 19 -25.18 4.59 21.18
CA VAL A 19 -24.46 3.35 20.84
C VAL A 19 -24.11 3.31 19.35
N PHE A 20 -25.07 3.64 18.48
CA PHE A 20 -24.84 3.67 17.04
C PHE A 20 -23.76 4.69 16.66
N THR A 21 -23.81 5.89 17.25
CA THR A 21 -22.82 6.95 17.01
C THR A 21 -21.42 6.51 17.46
N ILE A 22 -21.30 5.89 18.64
CA ILE A 22 -20.02 5.33 19.11
C ILE A 22 -19.49 4.29 18.12
N LEU A 23 -20.34 3.37 17.65
CA LEU A 23 -19.94 2.36 16.68
C LEU A 23 -19.44 2.97 15.37
N VAL A 24 -20.16 3.96 14.82
CA VAL A 24 -19.74 4.67 13.61
C VAL A 24 -18.41 5.39 13.84
N LEU A 25 -18.25 6.12 14.95
CA LEU A 25 -17.01 6.82 15.28
C LEU A 25 -15.83 5.87 15.46
N SER A 26 -16.03 4.75 16.16
CA SER A 26 -15.01 3.71 16.31
C SER A 26 -14.62 3.10 14.96
N PHE A 27 -15.60 2.86 14.08
CA PHE A 27 -15.36 2.36 12.74
C PHE A 27 -14.60 3.36 11.86
N SER A 28 -14.96 4.65 11.94
CA SER A 28 -14.24 5.73 11.26
C SER A 28 -12.80 5.86 11.76
N ALA A 29 -12.57 5.76 13.07
CA ALA A 29 -11.22 5.80 13.65
C ALA A 29 -10.37 4.60 13.21
N TYR A 30 -10.96 3.40 13.15
CA TYR A 30 -10.27 2.21 12.65
C TYR A 30 -9.78 2.39 11.20
N GLN A 31 -10.62 2.94 10.33
CA GLN A 31 -10.24 3.26 8.95
C GLN A 31 -9.19 4.37 8.87
N ALA A 32 -9.22 5.36 9.77
CA ALA A 32 -8.29 6.47 9.76
C ALA A 32 -6.85 6.10 10.19
N VAL A 33 -6.67 5.02 10.96
CA VAL A 33 -5.36 4.69 11.55
C VAL A 33 -4.88 3.29 11.14
N SER A 34 -5.73 2.28 11.21
CA SER A 34 -5.31 0.90 10.96
C SER A 34 -5.08 0.63 9.48
N VAL A 35 -5.96 1.15 8.61
CA VAL A 35 -5.84 0.95 7.16
C VAL A 35 -4.58 1.60 6.59
N PRO A 36 -4.27 2.88 6.88
CA PRO A 36 -3.01 3.49 6.43
C PRO A 36 -1.77 2.78 6.95
N ASN A 37 -1.73 2.40 8.24
CA ASN A 37 -0.57 1.69 8.80
C ASN A 37 -0.32 0.33 8.13
N GLN A 38 -1.37 -0.43 7.84
CA GLN A 38 -1.26 -1.69 7.10
C GLN A 38 -0.79 -1.45 5.65
N ASN A 39 -1.23 -0.38 5.00
CA ASN A 39 -0.77 -0.04 3.66
C ASN A 39 0.71 0.35 3.65
N LEU A 40 1.15 1.18 4.60
CA LEU A 40 2.54 1.61 4.73
C LEU A 40 3.50 0.41 4.87
N GLN A 41 3.09 -0.63 5.59
CA GLN A 41 3.89 -1.85 5.69
C GLN A 41 4.06 -2.54 4.33
N VAL A 42 2.95 -2.78 3.61
CA VAL A 42 2.98 -3.43 2.29
C VAL A 42 3.73 -2.58 1.25
N GLU A 43 3.56 -1.27 1.29
CA GLU A 43 4.26 -0.33 0.40
C GLU A 43 5.76 -0.28 0.69
N SER A 44 6.16 -0.35 1.97
CA SER A 44 7.56 -0.39 2.38
C SER A 44 8.25 -1.70 1.98
N GLU A 45 7.57 -2.83 2.11
CA GLU A 45 8.06 -4.13 1.61
C GLU A 45 8.25 -4.08 0.10
N HIS A 46 7.25 -3.57 -0.63
CA HIS A 46 7.34 -3.43 -2.08
C HIS A 46 8.49 -2.50 -2.51
N TYR A 47 8.72 -1.39 -1.80
CA TYR A 47 9.84 -0.49 -2.07
C TYR A 47 11.19 -1.21 -1.92
N GLN A 48 11.37 -1.99 -0.85
CA GLN A 48 12.59 -2.76 -0.61
C GLN A 48 12.81 -3.84 -1.68
N ASP A 49 11.73 -4.52 -2.12
CA ASP A 49 11.79 -5.51 -3.19
C ASP A 49 12.25 -4.88 -4.51
N VAL A 50 11.70 -3.71 -4.87
CA VAL A 50 12.07 -2.98 -6.09
C VAL A 50 13.51 -2.48 -6.01
N GLU A 51 13.96 -1.97 -4.87
CA GLU A 51 15.36 -1.57 -4.66
C GLU A 51 16.33 -2.74 -4.88
N SER A 52 16.00 -3.91 -4.32
CA SER A 52 16.75 -5.16 -4.53
C SER A 52 16.77 -5.58 -6.01
N GLN A 53 15.64 -5.47 -6.71
CA GLN A 53 15.53 -5.77 -8.14
C GLN A 53 16.42 -4.85 -8.99
N PHE A 54 16.49 -3.55 -8.68
CA PHE A 54 17.41 -2.63 -9.36
C PHE A 54 18.88 -2.92 -9.06
N SER A 55 19.22 -3.33 -7.83
CA SER A 55 20.56 -3.81 -7.50
C SER A 55 20.96 -5.06 -8.33
N GLN A 56 20.00 -5.96 -8.56
CA GLN A 56 20.19 -7.11 -9.44
C GLN A 56 20.35 -6.71 -10.91
N VAL A 57 19.59 -5.73 -11.41
CA VAL A 57 19.78 -5.17 -12.76
C VAL A 57 21.21 -4.65 -12.92
N ARG A 58 21.69 -3.83 -11.96
CA ARG A 58 23.07 -3.31 -11.97
C ARG A 58 24.11 -4.43 -11.99
N SER A 59 23.91 -5.45 -11.15
CA SER A 59 24.80 -6.61 -11.08
C SER A 59 24.80 -7.41 -12.39
N ASN A 60 23.64 -7.59 -13.02
CA ASN A 60 23.51 -8.28 -14.30
C ASN A 60 24.18 -7.50 -15.44
N ILE A 61 24.10 -6.17 -15.44
CA ILE A 61 24.82 -5.32 -16.40
C ILE A 61 26.34 -5.52 -16.25
N ILE A 62 26.87 -5.46 -15.03
CA ILE A 62 28.30 -5.65 -14.77
C ILE A 62 28.76 -7.05 -15.21
N ASN A 63 27.98 -8.09 -14.89
CA ASN A 63 28.32 -9.47 -15.23
C ASN A 63 28.19 -9.76 -16.75
N ALA A 64 27.30 -9.07 -17.46
CA ALA A 64 27.15 -9.21 -18.91
C ALA A 64 28.33 -8.63 -19.69
N ILE A 65 29.07 -7.65 -19.15
CA ILE A 65 30.27 -7.09 -19.82
C ILE A 65 31.37 -8.17 -19.97
N GLY A 66 31.40 -9.16 -19.09
CA GLY A 66 32.36 -10.27 -19.12
C GLY A 66 31.82 -11.61 -19.67
N SER A 67 30.53 -11.69 -20.00
CA SER A 67 29.90 -12.93 -20.48
C SER A 67 29.04 -12.66 -21.72
N ASN A 68 29.15 -13.49 -22.76
CA ASN A 68 28.36 -13.33 -23.99
C ASN A 68 26.90 -13.82 -23.81
N GLU A 69 26.37 -13.77 -22.60
CA GLU A 69 25.04 -14.28 -22.22
C GLU A 69 24.05 -13.13 -22.00
N THR A 70 22.84 -13.28 -22.54
CA THR A 70 21.73 -12.37 -22.26
C THR A 70 21.18 -12.62 -20.86
N ARG A 71 21.09 -11.56 -20.05
CA ARG A 71 20.50 -11.59 -18.70
C ARG A 71 19.27 -10.70 -18.64
N SER A 72 18.26 -11.12 -17.88
CA SER A 72 17.02 -10.37 -17.65
C SER A 72 16.69 -10.35 -16.17
N THR A 73 16.09 -9.26 -15.70
CA THR A 73 15.57 -9.10 -14.33
C THR A 73 14.11 -8.65 -14.42
N ALA A 74 13.21 -9.34 -13.72
CA ALA A 74 11.84 -8.89 -13.57
C ALA A 74 11.74 -7.80 -12.50
N ILE A 75 10.94 -6.77 -12.76
CA ILE A 75 10.66 -5.70 -11.80
C ILE A 75 9.16 -5.70 -11.49
N ASP A 76 8.79 -5.78 -10.22
CA ASP A 76 7.40 -5.62 -9.79
C ASP A 76 7.05 -4.12 -9.82
N LEU A 77 6.02 -3.75 -10.58
CA LEU A 77 5.64 -2.33 -10.78
C LEU A 77 4.55 -1.84 -9.83
N GLY A 78 4.04 -2.69 -8.95
CA GLY A 78 2.98 -2.31 -8.03
C GLY A 78 2.87 -3.21 -6.82
N ALA A 79 2.56 -2.60 -5.68
CA ALA A 79 2.27 -3.28 -4.44
C ALA A 79 0.98 -4.12 -4.56
N ARG A 80 1.04 -5.38 -4.08
CA ARG A 80 -0.09 -6.31 -4.06
C ARG A 80 -0.78 -6.27 -2.70
N TYR A 81 -1.94 -5.60 -2.62
CA TYR A 81 -2.70 -5.50 -1.37
C TYR A 81 -3.44 -6.82 -1.05
N PRO A 82 -3.38 -7.32 0.20
CA PRO A 82 -4.12 -8.51 0.62
C PRO A 82 -5.64 -8.26 0.65
N SER A 83 -6.45 -9.30 0.48
CA SER A 83 -7.91 -9.20 0.55
C SER A 83 -8.38 -8.81 1.95
N ARG A 84 -9.17 -7.73 2.09
CA ARG A 84 -9.72 -7.27 3.37
C ARG A 84 -11.23 -7.51 3.44
N VAL A 85 -11.69 -8.04 4.58
CA VAL A 85 -13.10 -8.40 4.80
C VAL A 85 -13.95 -7.17 5.18
N ILE A 86 -13.35 -6.16 5.83
CA ILE A 86 -14.08 -5.05 6.48
C ILE A 86 -13.60 -3.66 6.01
N ALA A 87 -12.43 -3.56 5.37
CA ALA A 87 -11.86 -2.30 4.89
C ALA A 87 -11.78 -2.28 3.35
N LEU A 88 -11.90 -1.08 2.77
CA LEU A 88 -11.71 -0.88 1.34
C LEU A 88 -10.22 -0.97 1.00
N ASN A 89 -9.87 -1.87 0.10
CA ASN A 89 -8.54 -1.89 -0.49
C ASN A 89 -8.40 -0.69 -1.44
N PRO A 90 -7.25 0.00 -1.44
CA PRO A 90 -6.96 0.97 -2.50
C PRO A 90 -6.93 0.27 -3.87
N PRO A 91 -7.15 1.00 -4.97
CA PRO A 91 -6.99 0.44 -6.30
C PRO A 91 -5.57 -0.14 -6.45
N PRO A 92 -5.39 -1.17 -7.31
CA PRO A 92 -4.07 -1.76 -7.54
C PRO A 92 -3.05 -0.68 -7.89
N ALA A 93 -1.89 -0.70 -7.23
CA ALA A 93 -0.80 0.21 -7.56
C ALA A 93 -0.31 -0.09 -8.98
N ALA A 94 -0.17 0.95 -9.81
CA ALA A 94 0.38 0.84 -11.16
C ALA A 94 1.67 1.65 -11.24
N GLY A 95 2.73 1.01 -11.72
CA GLY A 95 4.03 1.63 -11.97
C GLY A 95 4.36 1.64 -13.45
N ARG A 96 5.36 2.43 -13.80
CA ARG A 96 5.85 2.60 -15.17
C ARG A 96 7.36 2.49 -15.15
N LEU A 97 7.90 1.67 -16.05
CA LEU A 97 9.32 1.53 -16.29
C LEU A 97 9.61 2.04 -17.70
N GLU A 98 10.49 3.02 -17.80
CA GLU A 98 10.93 3.59 -19.08
C GLU A 98 12.45 3.65 -19.07
N THR A 99 13.05 3.41 -20.24
CA THR A 99 14.47 3.67 -20.47
C THR A 99 14.63 5.10 -20.97
N THR A 100 15.70 5.77 -20.56
CA THR A 100 16.06 7.06 -21.14
C THR A 100 16.76 6.89 -22.49
N ASP A 101 17.00 8.00 -23.19
CA ASP A 101 17.84 8.00 -24.37
C ASP A 101 19.23 7.39 -24.07
N PRO A 102 19.82 6.63 -25.01
CA PRO A 102 21.16 6.09 -24.84
C PRO A 102 22.18 7.21 -24.59
N GLY A 103 22.92 7.12 -23.49
CA GLY A 103 23.99 8.05 -23.14
C GLY A 103 25.37 7.41 -23.21
N ASN A 104 26.42 8.23 -23.32
CA ASN A 104 27.80 7.75 -23.21
C ASN A 104 28.11 7.34 -21.76
N VAL A 105 28.58 6.10 -21.59
CA VAL A 105 29.02 5.57 -20.29
C VAL A 105 30.55 5.53 -20.26
N PHE A 106 31.16 6.20 -19.29
CA PHE A 106 32.61 6.15 -19.07
C PHE A 106 32.92 5.16 -17.95
N VAL A 107 33.77 4.17 -18.24
CA VAL A 107 34.30 3.23 -17.24
C VAL A 107 35.70 3.69 -16.88
N SER A 108 35.92 4.11 -15.64
CA SER A 108 37.26 4.36 -15.11
C SER A 108 37.70 3.18 -14.25
N GLU A 109 38.86 2.59 -14.55
CA GLU A 109 39.53 1.69 -13.61
C GLU A 109 40.04 2.53 -12.43
N GLY A 110 39.51 2.27 -11.24
CA GLY A 110 40.10 2.77 -10.00
C GLY A 110 41.34 1.95 -9.68
N GLY A 111 42.51 2.60 -9.65
CA GLY A 111 43.77 2.00 -9.22
C GLY A 111 43.83 1.69 -7.73
#